data_AF-A0A916IXV4-F1
#
_entry.id   AF-A0A916IXV4-F1
#
_cell.length_a   1.000
_cell.length_b   1.000
_cell.length_c   1.000
_cell.angle_alpha   90.00
_cell.angle_beta   90.00
_cell.angle_gamma   90.00
#
_symmetry.space_group_name_H-M   'P 1'
#
loop_
_entity.id
_entity.type
_entity.pdbx_description
1 polymer ?
#
loop_
_entity_poly.entity_id
_entity_poly.type
_entity_poly.pdbx_seq_one_letter_code
_entity_poly.pdbx_strand_id
1 'polypeptide(L)' 'MSFALFLIGLLVLVGGIAWGLSIAGLAPVYIGIACLVILGLGIMAAVSRTRTKDPS' A
#
# COMPACT_ATOMS: atom_id res chain seq x y z
N MET A 1 10.68 -1.64 -16.39
CA MET A 1 9.45 -2.46 -16.41
C MET A 1 9.02 -2.97 -15.02
N SER A 2 9.92 -3.27 -14.08
CA SER A 2 9.56 -3.79 -12.74
C SER A 2 8.92 -2.77 -11.78
N PHE A 3 9.31 -1.49 -11.85
CA PHE A 3 8.78 -0.46 -10.94
C PHE A 3 7.29 -0.17 -11.14
N ALA A 4 6.82 -0.17 -12.39
CA ALA A 4 5.40 -0.03 -12.71
C ALA A 4 4.58 -1.21 -12.15
N LEU A 5 5.08 -2.44 -12.26
CA LEU A 5 4.43 -3.63 -11.67
C LEU A 5 4.40 -3.57 -10.14
N PHE A 6 5.44 -3.02 -9.50
CA PHE A 6 5.44 -2.77 -8.06
C PHE A 6 4.36 -1.77 -7.66
N LEU A 7 4.25 -0.63 -8.37
CA LEU A 7 3.21 0.38 -8.14
C LEU A 7 1.80 -0.20 -8.32
N ILE A 8 1.60 -1.01 -9.35
CA ILE A 8 0.32 -1.70 -9.58
C ILE A 8 0.01 -2.69 -8.46
N GLY A 9 0.99 -3.50 -8.03
CA GLY A 9 0.83 -4.43 -6.91
C GLY A 9 0.50 -3.72 -5.60
N LEU A 10 1.10 -2.55 -5.34
CA LEU A 10 0.80 -1.71 -4.20
C LEU A 10 -0.62 -1.14 -4.27
N LEU A 11 -1.05 -0.66 -5.44
CA LEU A 11 -2.40 -0.14 -5.65
C LEU A 11 -3.47 -1.22 -5.41
N VAL A 12 -3.22 -2.44 -5.90
CA VAL A 12 -4.09 -3.61 -5.70
C VAL A 12 -4.11 -4.04 -4.23
N LEU A 13 -2.96 -4.01 -3.54
CA LEU A 13 -2.88 -4.33 -2.11
C LEU A 13 -3.73 -3.36 -1.28
N VAL A 14 -3.58 -2.05 -1.51
CA VAL A 14 -4.34 -1.02 -0.78
C VAL A 14 -5.83 -1.11 -1.10
N GLY A 15 -6.19 -1.25 -2.38
CA GLY A 15 -7.59 -1.37 -2.81
C GLY A 15 -8.27 -2.64 -2.30
N GLY A 16 -7.56 -3.77 -2.29
CA GLY A 16 -8.07 -5.05 -1.80
C GLY A 16 -8.35 -5.03 -0.30
N ILE A 17 -7.51 -4.36 0.50
CA ILE A 17 -7.72 -4.27 1.94
C ILE A 17 -8.86 -3.29 2.28
N ALA A 18 -8.97 -2.18 1.55
CA ALA A 18 -10.11 -1.28 1.65
C ALA A 18 -11.44 -2.01 1.38
N TRP A 19 -11.46 -2.84 0.33
CA TRP A 19 -12.61 -3.65 -0.03
C TRP A 19 -12.91 -4.72 1.03
N GLY A 20 -11.90 -5.46 1.50
CA GLY A 20 -12.06 -6.51 2.50
C GLY A 20 -12.62 -5.99 3.82
N LEU A 21 -12.13 -4.84 4.31
CA LEU A 21 -12.66 -4.19 5.50
C LEU A 21 -14.08 -3.63 5.29
N SER A 22 -14.41 -3.21 4.07
CA SER A 22 -15.77 -2.74 3.73
C SER A 22 -16.79 -3.88 3.78
N ILE A 23 -16.43 -5.08 3.32
CA ILE A 23 -17.30 -6.27 3.44
C ILE A 23 -17.40 -6.75 4.89
N ALA A 24 -16.33 -6.61 5.68
CA ALA A 24 -16.31 -7.01 7.09
C ALA A 24 -17.25 -6.19 7.98
N GLY A 25 -17.92 -5.15 7.45
CA GLY A 25 -18.93 -4.37 8.18
C GLY A 25 -18.35 -3.46 9.27
N LEU A 26 -17.03 -3.21 9.24
CA LEU A 26 -16.41 -2.28 10.17
C LEU A 26 -16.87 -0.84 9.90
N ALA A 27 -16.92 -0.02 10.95
CA ALA A 27 -17.27 1.38 10.79
C ALA A 27 -16.27 2.09 9.85
N PRO A 28 -16.73 2.98 8.94
CA PRO A 28 -15.91 3.60 7.90
C PRO A 28 -14.65 4.30 8.44
N VAL A 29 -14.72 4.80 9.68
CA VAL A 29 -13.60 5.42 10.38
C VAL A 29 -12.42 4.45 10.55
N TYR A 30 -12.68 3.20 10.96
CA TYR A 30 -11.63 2.19 11.13
C TYR A 30 -11.06 1.72 9.78
N ILE A 31 -11.90 1.68 8.74
CA ILE A 31 -11.47 1.39 7.36
C ILE A 31 -10.49 2.47 6.89
N GLY A 32 -10.82 3.74 7.13
CA GLY A 32 -9.95 4.87 6.80
C GLY A 32 -8.60 4.79 7.51
N ILE A 33 -8.59 4.51 8.82
CA ILE A 33 -7.35 4.37 9.61
C ILE A 33 -6.50 3.21 9.11
N ALA A 34 -7.09 2.03 8.89
CA ALA A 34 -6.37 0.86 8.39
C ALA A 34 -5.79 1.09 6.98
N CYS A 35 -6.58 1.69 6.08
CA CYS A 35 -6.11 2.09 4.76
C CYS A 35 -4.94 3.08 4.86
N LEU A 36 -5.00 4.09 5.72
CA LEU A 36 -3.94 5.08 5.89
C LEU A 36 -2.62 4.44 6.36
N VAL A 37 -2.69 3.56 7.36
CA VAL A 37 -1.52 2.84 7.90
C VAL A 37 -0.87 1.97 6.83
N ILE A 38 -1.67 1.20 6.08
CA ILE A 38 -1.17 0.30 5.04
C ILE A 38 -0.64 1.07 3.83
N LEU A 39 -1.30 2.17 3.46
CA LEU A 39 -0.85 3.04 2.38
C LEU A 39 0.51 3.66 2.74
N GLY A 40 0.69 4.10 3.99
CA GLY A 40 1.99 4.57 4.49
C GLY A 40 3.09 3.50 4.41
N LEU A 41 2.81 2.29 4.90
CA LEU A 41 3.73 1.15 4.81
C LEU A 41 4.06 0.77 3.36
N GLY A 42 3.05 0.76 2.49
CA GLY A 42 3.21 0.49 1.07
C GLY A 42 4.12 1.51 0.40
N ILE A 43 3.91 2.81 0.66
CA ILE A 43 4.76 3.87 0.12
C ILE A 43 6.20 3.74 0.64
N MET A 44 6.42 3.47 1.93
CA MET A 44 7.78 3.28 2.45
C MET A 44 8.49 2.08 1.83
N ALA A 45 7.77 0.98 1.58
CA ALA A 45 8.28 -0.17 0.85
C ALA A 45 8.60 0.18 -0.62
N ALA A 46 7.76 1.02 -1.26
CA ALA A 46 7.99 1.54 -2.60
C ALA A 46 9.27 2.36 -2.69
N VAL A 47 9.43 3.30 -1.77
CA VAL A 47 10.59 4.19 -1.69
C VAL A 47 11.86 3.41 -1.34
N SER A 48 11.78 2.41 -0.48
CA SER A 48 12.92 1.52 -0.19
C SER A 48 13.35 0.71 -1.41
N ARG A 49 12.43 0.39 -2.33
CA ARG A 49 12.74 -0.30 -3.58
C ARG A 49 13.32 0.64 -4.65
N THR A 50 13.01 1.94 -4.61
CA THR A 50 13.55 2.95 -5.54
C THR A 50 14.79 3.65 -5.04
N ARG A 51 15.13 3.57 -3.74
CA ARG A 51 16.46 3.90 -3.24
C ARG A 51 17.46 2.94 -3.88
N THR A 52 18.07 3.39 -4.98
CA THR A 52 19.34 2.85 -5.48
C THR A 52 20.30 2.84 -4.29
N LYS A 53 20.92 1.68 -4.02
CA LYS A 53 22.05 1.61 -3.08
C LYS A 53 23.10 2.57 -3.61
N ASP A 54 23.51 3.55 -2.80
CA ASP A 54 24.66 4.40 -3.14
C ASP A 54 25.85 3.47 -3.48
N PRO A 55 26.45 3.59 -4.68
CA PRO A 55 27.61 2.79 -5.03
C PRO A 55 28.79 3.28 -4.20
N SER A 56 29.22 2.46 -3.23
CA SER A 56 30.51 2.59 -2.53
C SER A 56 31.62 1.90 -3.31
#